data_AF-A0AAR2JGG8-F1
#
_entry.id   AF-A0AAR2JGG8-F1
#
_cell.length_a   1.000
_cell.length_b   1.000
_cell.length_c   1.000
_cell.angle_alpha   90.00
_cell.angle_beta   90.00
_cell.angle_gamma   90.00
#
_symmetry.space_group_name_H-M   'P 1'
#
loop_
_entity.id
_entity.type
_entity.pdbx_description
1 polymer ?
#
loop_
_entity_poly.entity_id
_entity_poly.type
_entity_poly.pdbx_seq_one_letter_code
_entity_poly.pdbx_strand_id
1 'polypeptide(L)'
;CSVHRSLGRHSSQIRHLVRTSWPPTQLQMVQALYNNGSNAIWEQSLLDSASTTSGKRKASPQDKLHPNKAEFIRAKYQMLAFVHRAPCRDEDSCTAKDLSKQLHSSVRTGNLDTCLRLLSLGAQANFFHPEKGTTPLHVAAKAGQVSQVELLSVYGADPGAPDANGNTPIEYARQAGHLDLADRLVEIQYELTDRLAFYLCGRKPDHKNGQHFIIPQLADSNHLFEELAMDVYDEVDRRETDAVWLTTQSHSTLMTEAVLVPFLPVNPEYSSTRNQGRQKLARFNAHEFATLIIDILSDAMRRQQGSSATIPKDELTLKRSSSRHASESQDADQHDYDSVASDEDTDIEAHSLKMGRAKVSAEAAGIQGELGPIKRNQTSTSKSSPLKVIT
;
A
#
# COMPACT_ATOMS: atom_id res chain seq x y z
N CYS A 1 -0.68 -24.68 -1.91
CA CYS A 1 0.23 -23.51 -1.97
C CYS A 1 0.50 -23.09 -3.42
N SER A 2 0.95 -23.98 -4.31
CA SER A 2 1.29 -23.62 -5.71
C SER A 2 0.18 -22.89 -6.46
N VAL A 3 -1.08 -23.35 -6.36
CA VAL A 3 -2.22 -22.62 -6.96
C VAL A 3 -2.40 -21.23 -6.36
N HIS A 4 -2.32 -21.07 -5.04
CA HIS A 4 -2.46 -19.76 -4.39
C HIS A 4 -1.38 -18.78 -4.88
N ARG A 5 -0.13 -19.24 -5.07
CA ARG A 5 0.97 -18.41 -5.61
C ARG A 5 0.66 -17.88 -7.00
N SER A 6 -0.07 -18.65 -7.81
CA SER A 6 -0.48 -18.22 -9.15
C SER A 6 -1.61 -17.18 -9.19
N LEU A 7 -2.30 -16.95 -8.06
CA LEU A 7 -3.37 -15.94 -7.98
C LEU A 7 -2.82 -14.54 -7.74
N GLY A 8 -1.67 -14.43 -7.08
CA GLY A 8 -1.06 -13.16 -6.67
C GLY A 8 -1.59 -12.62 -5.34
N ARG A 9 -0.83 -11.68 -4.76
CA ARG A 9 -1.04 -11.15 -3.40
C ARG A 9 -2.36 -10.40 -3.20
N HIS A 10 -2.95 -9.90 -4.29
CA HIS A 10 -4.25 -9.23 -4.28
C HIS A 10 -5.41 -10.20 -3.95
N SER A 11 -5.24 -11.50 -4.24
CA SER A 11 -6.19 -12.56 -3.85
C SER A 11 -5.71 -13.37 -2.64
N SER A 12 -4.43 -13.74 -2.61
CA SER A 12 -3.89 -14.57 -1.53
C SER A 12 -2.47 -14.17 -1.15
N GLN A 13 -2.29 -13.77 0.11
CA GLN A 13 -0.98 -13.51 0.70
C GLN A 13 -0.48 -14.76 1.38
N ILE A 14 0.70 -15.24 0.99
CA ILE A 14 1.19 -16.57 1.34
C ILE A 14 2.43 -16.43 2.19
N ARG A 15 2.48 -17.16 3.29
CA ARG A 15 3.68 -17.18 4.14
C ARG A 15 3.85 -18.57 4.75
N HIS A 16 5.06 -19.11 4.71
CA HIS A 16 5.30 -20.46 5.22
C HIS A 16 5.33 -20.47 6.75
N LEU A 17 4.56 -21.35 7.39
CA LEU A 17 4.41 -21.40 8.85
C LEU A 17 5.73 -21.58 9.63
N VAL A 18 6.65 -22.44 9.13
CA VAL A 18 7.90 -22.77 9.82
C VAL A 18 9.17 -22.13 9.22
N ARG A 19 9.27 -22.06 7.89
CA ARG A 19 10.49 -21.61 7.18
C ARG A 19 10.63 -20.10 7.04
N THR A 20 9.61 -19.34 7.44
CA THR A 20 9.69 -17.88 7.48
C THR A 20 9.49 -17.42 8.92
N SER A 21 10.23 -16.38 9.33
CA SER A 21 9.97 -15.73 10.61
C SER A 21 8.59 -15.07 10.58
N TRP A 22 7.83 -15.10 11.66
CA TRP A 22 6.53 -14.43 11.79
C TRP A 22 6.57 -13.44 12.95
N PRO A 23 5.95 -12.26 12.82
CA PRO A 23 5.55 -11.49 13.99
C PRO A 23 4.58 -12.35 14.82
N PRO A 24 4.82 -12.56 16.13
CA PRO A 24 4.00 -13.46 16.95
C PRO A 24 2.52 -13.07 16.95
N THR A 25 2.23 -11.77 17.01
CA THR A 25 0.88 -11.19 16.99
C THR A 25 0.16 -11.44 15.67
N GLN A 26 0.87 -11.36 14.54
CA GLN A 26 0.31 -11.64 13.22
C GLN A 26 -0.04 -13.12 13.06
N LEU A 27 0.85 -14.03 13.47
CA LEU A 27 0.58 -15.48 13.42
C LEU A 27 -0.60 -15.84 14.34
N GLN A 28 -0.65 -15.27 15.54
CA GLN A 28 -1.76 -15.45 16.47
C GLN A 28 -3.10 -14.99 15.87
N MET A 29 -3.12 -13.84 15.18
CA MET A 29 -4.31 -13.35 14.48
C MET A 29 -4.79 -14.34 13.40
N VAL A 30 -3.87 -14.87 12.58
CA VAL A 30 -4.21 -15.85 11.53
C VAL A 30 -4.74 -17.14 12.13
N GLN A 31 -4.09 -17.66 13.18
CA GLN A 31 -4.54 -18.85 13.89
C GLN A 31 -5.91 -18.65 14.54
N ALA A 32 -6.15 -17.49 15.15
CA ALA A 32 -7.44 -17.14 15.74
C ALA A 32 -8.55 -17.10 14.67
N LEU A 33 -8.30 -16.49 13.52
CA LEU A 33 -9.26 -16.51 12.40
C LEU A 33 -9.56 -17.92 11.92
N TYR A 34 -8.53 -18.75 11.74
CA TYR A 34 -8.71 -20.12 11.28
C TYR A 34 -9.51 -20.96 12.29
N ASN A 35 -9.14 -20.91 13.57
CA ASN A 35 -9.77 -21.68 14.64
C ASN A 35 -11.21 -21.26 14.91
N ASN A 36 -11.54 -19.99 14.69
CA ASN A 36 -12.92 -19.48 14.81
C ASN A 36 -13.77 -19.73 13.56
N GLY A 37 -13.28 -20.50 12.58
CA GLY A 37 -14.08 -20.91 11.43
C GLY A 37 -14.27 -19.83 10.37
N SER A 38 -13.35 -18.85 10.25
CA SER A 38 -13.38 -17.80 9.20
C SER A 38 -13.53 -18.36 7.78
N ASN A 39 -13.15 -19.63 7.57
CA ASN A 39 -13.36 -20.34 6.33
C ASN A 39 -14.84 -20.40 5.89
N ALA A 40 -15.79 -20.28 6.82
CA ALA A 40 -17.21 -20.19 6.54
C ALA A 40 -17.57 -18.96 5.69
N ILE A 41 -16.85 -17.84 5.81
CA ILE A 41 -17.04 -16.66 4.96
C ILE A 41 -16.91 -17.04 3.48
N TRP A 42 -15.92 -17.87 3.16
CA TRP A 42 -15.55 -18.25 1.80
C TRP A 42 -16.20 -19.54 1.31
N GLU A 43 -16.92 -20.27 2.17
CA GLU A 43 -17.56 -21.56 1.86
C GLU A 43 -19.04 -21.58 2.26
N GLN A 44 -19.66 -20.43 2.54
CA GLN A 44 -21.01 -20.33 3.08
C GLN A 44 -22.03 -21.10 2.24
N SER A 45 -22.04 -20.93 0.92
CA SER A 45 -23.00 -21.63 0.04
C SER A 45 -22.78 -23.15 -0.04
N LEU A 46 -21.64 -23.65 0.45
CA LEU A 46 -21.35 -25.09 0.55
C LEU A 46 -21.84 -25.66 1.89
N LEU A 47 -22.01 -24.81 2.90
CA LEU A 47 -22.53 -25.16 4.22
C LEU A 47 -24.07 -25.12 4.24
N ASP A 48 -24.67 -24.25 3.43
CA ASP A 48 -26.12 -24.13 3.29
C ASP A 48 -26.69 -25.35 2.53
N SER A 49 -27.40 -26.23 3.25
CA SER A 49 -28.02 -27.44 2.70
C SER A 49 -29.02 -27.15 1.57
N ALA A 50 -29.62 -25.95 1.55
CA ALA A 50 -30.55 -25.50 0.51
C ALA A 50 -29.86 -25.12 -0.82
N SER A 51 -28.57 -24.79 -0.82
CA SER A 51 -27.83 -24.37 -2.02
C SER A 51 -26.90 -25.45 -2.59
N THR A 52 -26.91 -26.66 -2.01
CA THR A 52 -26.06 -27.77 -2.45
C THR A 52 -26.60 -28.38 -3.75
N THR A 53 -26.32 -27.72 -4.87
CA THR A 53 -26.55 -28.29 -6.20
C THR A 53 -25.47 -29.30 -6.54
N SER A 54 -25.86 -30.39 -7.21
CA SER A 54 -24.97 -31.43 -7.74
C SER A 54 -23.89 -30.82 -8.63
N GLY A 55 -22.70 -30.56 -8.08
CA GLY A 55 -21.55 -30.01 -8.81
C GLY A 55 -20.65 -29.10 -7.97
N LYS A 56 -21.18 -28.44 -6.93
CA LYS A 56 -20.39 -27.61 -6.01
C LYS A 56 -19.89 -28.45 -4.83
N ARG A 57 -18.88 -29.29 -5.05
CA ARG A 57 -18.23 -30.06 -3.96
C ARG A 57 -16.88 -29.46 -3.61
N LYS A 58 -16.56 -29.43 -2.32
CA LYS A 58 -15.22 -29.11 -1.83
C LYS A 58 -14.23 -30.17 -2.34
N ALA A 59 -13.06 -29.72 -2.79
CA ALA A 59 -12.00 -30.64 -3.22
C ALA A 59 -11.52 -31.48 -2.02
N SER A 60 -11.38 -32.78 -2.24
CA SER A 60 -10.87 -33.76 -1.27
C SER A 60 -9.33 -33.82 -1.27
N PRO A 61 -8.71 -34.32 -0.19
CA PRO A 61 -7.26 -34.53 -0.15
C PRO A 61 -6.73 -35.42 -1.29
N GLN A 62 -7.54 -36.37 -1.76
CA GLN A 62 -7.19 -37.32 -2.82
C GLN A 62 -7.35 -36.76 -4.23
N ASP A 63 -8.10 -35.65 -4.41
CA ASP A 63 -8.30 -35.05 -5.73
C ASP A 63 -6.98 -34.55 -6.31
N LYS A 64 -6.84 -34.66 -7.63
CA LYS A 64 -5.67 -34.17 -8.38
C LYS A 64 -5.51 -32.66 -8.18
N LEU A 65 -4.26 -32.19 -8.18
CA LEU A 65 -3.96 -30.76 -8.09
C LEU A 65 -4.61 -30.01 -9.27
N HIS A 66 -4.45 -30.55 -10.48
CA HIS A 66 -5.08 -30.05 -11.70
C HIS A 66 -6.00 -31.12 -12.32
N PRO A 67 -7.20 -30.72 -12.79
CA PRO A 67 -7.81 -29.40 -12.65
C PRO A 67 -8.49 -29.18 -11.28
N ASN A 68 -8.82 -30.25 -10.54
CA ASN A 68 -9.81 -30.23 -9.46
C ASN A 68 -9.53 -29.24 -8.33
N LYS A 69 -8.38 -29.35 -7.65
CA LYS A 69 -8.04 -28.44 -6.54
C LYS A 69 -7.81 -27.02 -7.06
N ALA A 70 -7.19 -26.88 -8.23
CA ALA A 70 -6.90 -25.58 -8.82
C ALA A 70 -8.18 -24.79 -9.17
N GLU A 71 -9.15 -25.44 -9.81
CA GLU A 71 -10.45 -24.84 -10.13
C GLU A 71 -11.23 -24.49 -8.86
N PHE A 72 -11.25 -25.38 -7.86
CA PHE A 72 -11.91 -25.09 -6.60
C PHE A 72 -11.32 -23.86 -5.90
N ILE A 73 -9.98 -23.76 -5.83
CA ILE A 73 -9.28 -22.64 -5.19
C ILE A 73 -9.58 -21.32 -5.93
N ARG A 74 -9.54 -21.33 -7.28
CA ARG A 74 -9.91 -20.14 -8.08
C ARG A 74 -11.37 -19.77 -7.90
N ALA A 75 -12.28 -20.74 -7.95
CA ALA A 75 -13.70 -20.52 -7.71
C ALA A 75 -13.93 -19.89 -6.32
N LYS A 76 -13.20 -20.36 -5.30
CA LYS A 76 -13.34 -19.90 -3.92
C LYS A 76 -12.84 -18.47 -3.70
N TYR A 77 -11.61 -18.16 -4.10
CA TYR A 77 -10.95 -16.91 -3.70
C TYR A 77 -10.87 -15.86 -4.82
N GLN A 78 -10.84 -16.30 -6.08
CA GLN A 78 -10.77 -15.39 -7.22
C GLN A 78 -12.17 -15.06 -7.75
N MET A 79 -13.05 -16.05 -7.86
CA MET A 79 -14.42 -15.86 -8.36
C MET A 79 -15.45 -15.66 -7.25
N LEU A 80 -15.08 -15.92 -5.99
CA LEU A 80 -15.97 -15.87 -4.83
C LEU A 80 -17.27 -16.66 -5.00
N ALA A 81 -17.21 -17.81 -5.66
CA ALA A 81 -18.38 -18.57 -6.08
C ALA A 81 -19.25 -19.11 -4.92
N PHE A 82 -18.75 -19.04 -3.69
CA PHE A 82 -19.38 -19.63 -2.50
C PHE A 82 -19.66 -18.64 -1.36
N VAL A 83 -19.39 -17.33 -1.56
CA VAL A 83 -19.75 -16.31 -0.56
C VAL A 83 -21.25 -16.04 -0.62
N HIS A 84 -21.85 -15.65 0.52
CA HIS A 84 -23.28 -15.33 0.58
C HIS A 84 -23.63 -14.09 -0.26
N ARG A 85 -22.77 -13.08 -0.23
CA ARG A 85 -22.94 -11.81 -0.93
C ARG A 85 -21.60 -11.37 -1.51
N ALA A 86 -21.59 -11.05 -2.80
CA ALA A 86 -20.41 -10.47 -3.44
C ALA A 86 -20.10 -9.10 -2.80
N PRO A 87 -18.82 -8.68 -2.78
CA PRO A 87 -18.45 -7.34 -2.33
C PRO A 87 -19.22 -6.27 -3.10
N CYS A 88 -19.48 -5.15 -2.44
CA CYS A 88 -20.06 -3.98 -3.09
C CYS A 88 -19.16 -3.56 -4.26
N ARG A 89 -19.77 -3.26 -5.42
CA ARG A 89 -19.04 -2.66 -6.54
C ARG A 89 -18.78 -1.18 -6.25
N ASP A 90 -17.77 -0.58 -6.86
CA ASP A 90 -17.37 0.81 -6.59
C ASP A 90 -18.51 1.85 -6.78
N GLU A 91 -19.51 1.53 -7.62
CA GLU A 91 -20.72 2.34 -7.84
C GLU A 91 -21.67 2.38 -6.60
N ASP A 92 -21.56 1.43 -5.68
CA ASP A 92 -22.37 1.32 -4.46
C ASP A 92 -21.73 2.08 -3.28
N SER A 93 -21.31 3.33 -3.51
CA SER A 93 -20.60 4.16 -2.53
C SER A 93 -21.32 4.26 -1.17
N CYS A 94 -22.66 4.22 -1.17
CA CYS A 94 -23.46 4.25 0.07
C CYS A 94 -23.22 2.98 0.92
N THR A 95 -23.34 1.80 0.31
CA THR A 95 -23.16 0.51 1.00
C THR A 95 -21.74 0.34 1.54
N ALA A 96 -20.73 0.73 0.76
CA ALA A 96 -19.33 0.66 1.19
C ALA A 96 -19.06 1.57 2.40
N LYS A 97 -19.65 2.78 2.43
CA LYS A 97 -19.55 3.70 3.57
C LYS A 97 -20.22 3.12 4.82
N ASP A 98 -21.40 2.52 4.68
CA ASP A 98 -22.10 1.94 5.83
C ASP A 98 -21.37 0.73 6.41
N LEU A 99 -20.85 -0.17 5.56
CA LEU A 99 -19.98 -1.26 5.98
C LEU A 99 -18.72 -0.75 6.68
N SER A 100 -18.14 0.34 6.18
CA SER A 100 -16.95 0.94 6.78
C SER A 100 -17.21 1.61 8.14
N LYS A 101 -18.38 2.24 8.33
CA LYS A 101 -18.84 2.72 9.65
C LYS A 101 -19.04 1.57 10.64
N GLN A 102 -19.62 0.45 10.16
CA GLN A 102 -19.76 -0.76 10.98
C GLN A 102 -18.39 -1.33 11.36
N LEU A 103 -17.43 -1.36 10.43
CA LEU A 103 -16.06 -1.81 10.70
C LEU A 103 -15.41 -0.91 11.76
N HIS A 104 -15.49 0.41 11.60
CA HIS A 104 -14.97 1.40 12.54
C HIS A 104 -15.46 1.16 13.98
N SER A 105 -16.73 0.77 14.15
CA SER A 105 -17.29 0.45 15.46
C SER A 105 -16.90 -0.94 15.98
N SER A 106 -16.82 -1.94 15.09
CA SER A 106 -16.63 -3.36 15.44
C SER A 106 -15.23 -3.66 15.96
N VAL A 107 -14.21 -2.98 15.43
CA VAL A 107 -12.79 -3.18 15.77
C VAL A 107 -12.43 -2.81 17.20
N ARG A 108 -13.34 -2.16 17.94
CA ARG A 108 -13.21 -1.93 19.39
C ARG A 108 -13.29 -3.22 20.20
N THR A 109 -13.83 -4.30 19.63
CA THR A 109 -14.00 -5.61 20.27
C THR A 109 -13.10 -6.67 19.62
N GLY A 110 -12.87 -7.78 20.31
CA GLY A 110 -12.04 -8.89 19.82
C GLY A 110 -12.69 -9.78 18.75
N ASN A 111 -13.87 -9.43 18.22
CA ASN A 111 -14.56 -10.27 17.23
C ASN A 111 -13.95 -10.11 15.83
N LEU A 112 -12.93 -10.93 15.56
CA LEU A 112 -12.20 -10.92 14.28
C LEU A 112 -13.06 -11.39 13.11
N ASP A 113 -13.94 -12.38 13.27
CA ASP A 113 -14.79 -12.88 12.18
C ASP A 113 -15.71 -11.79 11.64
N THR A 114 -16.30 -10.99 12.54
CA THR A 114 -17.15 -9.86 12.15
C THR A 114 -16.37 -8.83 11.33
N CYS A 115 -15.16 -8.47 11.76
CA CYS A 115 -14.34 -7.49 11.06
C CYS A 115 -13.86 -8.04 9.70
N LEU A 116 -13.44 -9.31 9.65
CA LEU A 116 -13.06 -9.98 8.41
C LEU A 116 -14.24 -10.06 7.42
N ARG A 117 -15.44 -10.35 7.90
CA ARG A 117 -16.65 -10.38 7.08
C ARG A 117 -16.97 -9.01 6.50
N LEU A 118 -16.91 -7.95 7.30
CA LEU A 118 -17.13 -6.58 6.82
C LEU A 118 -16.12 -6.19 5.75
N LEU A 119 -14.84 -6.50 5.97
CA LEU A 119 -13.77 -6.29 4.97
C LEU A 119 -14.06 -7.08 3.69
N SER A 120 -14.47 -8.35 3.80
CA SER A 120 -14.84 -9.19 2.65
C SER A 120 -16.03 -8.66 1.84
N LEU A 121 -16.91 -7.86 2.46
CA LEU A 121 -18.07 -7.25 1.81
C LEU A 121 -17.75 -5.87 1.18
N GLY A 122 -16.53 -5.35 1.38
CA GLY A 122 -16.09 -4.07 0.82
C GLY A 122 -15.93 -2.93 1.84
N ALA A 123 -15.92 -3.22 3.15
CA ALA A 123 -15.51 -2.21 4.14
C ALA A 123 -14.07 -1.79 3.91
N GLN A 124 -13.78 -0.49 4.05
CA GLN A 124 -12.46 0.07 3.81
C GLN A 124 -11.67 0.18 5.12
N ALA A 125 -10.50 -0.46 5.19
CA ALA A 125 -9.67 -0.46 6.39
C ALA A 125 -9.13 0.94 6.75
N ASN A 126 -8.90 1.79 5.73
CA ASN A 126 -8.51 3.20 5.86
C ASN A 126 -9.69 4.18 5.89
N PHE A 127 -10.92 3.71 6.12
CA PHE A 127 -12.07 4.60 6.17
C PHE A 127 -11.90 5.71 7.22
N PHE A 128 -11.97 6.96 6.80
CA PHE A 128 -11.96 8.09 7.71
C PHE A 128 -13.40 8.45 8.11
N HIS A 129 -13.75 8.27 9.38
CA HIS A 129 -15.12 8.48 9.85
C HIS A 129 -15.40 9.99 9.99
N PRO A 130 -16.32 10.59 9.20
CA PRO A 130 -16.51 12.06 9.18
C PRO A 130 -16.88 12.66 10.53
N GLU A 131 -17.76 12.00 11.29
CA GLU A 131 -18.24 12.51 12.58
C GLU A 131 -17.31 12.17 13.77
N LYS A 132 -16.47 11.15 13.65
CA LYS A 132 -15.56 10.70 14.72
C LYS A 132 -14.13 11.15 14.50
N GLY A 133 -13.82 11.67 13.30
CA GLY A 133 -12.51 12.18 12.93
C GLY A 133 -11.38 11.14 12.99
N THR A 134 -11.68 9.84 12.92
CA THR A 134 -10.71 8.75 13.17
C THR A 134 -10.90 7.61 12.17
N THR A 135 -9.87 6.81 11.97
CA THR A 135 -9.94 5.55 11.18
C THR A 135 -10.19 4.33 12.08
N PRO A 136 -10.61 3.17 11.53
CA PRO A 136 -10.70 1.92 12.30
C PRO A 136 -9.42 1.59 13.06
N LEU A 137 -8.24 1.88 12.50
CA LEU A 137 -6.96 1.59 13.14
C LEU A 137 -6.75 2.41 14.42
N HIS A 138 -7.18 3.67 14.45
CA HIS A 138 -7.17 4.48 15.68
C HIS A 138 -8.02 3.86 16.79
N VAL A 139 -9.23 3.37 16.44
CA VAL A 139 -10.14 2.75 17.40
C VAL A 139 -9.56 1.45 17.95
N ALA A 140 -9.00 0.60 17.09
CA ALA A 140 -8.36 -0.65 17.49
C ALA A 140 -7.13 -0.41 18.39
N ALA A 141 -6.29 0.57 18.01
CA ALA A 141 -5.09 0.94 18.77
C ALA A 141 -5.44 1.49 20.16
N LYS A 142 -6.39 2.42 20.25
CA LYS A 142 -6.88 2.97 21.52
C LYS A 142 -7.47 1.89 22.44
N ALA A 143 -8.11 0.88 21.86
CA ALA A 143 -8.74 -0.21 22.60
C ALA A 143 -7.78 -1.39 22.91
N GLY A 144 -6.51 -1.31 22.48
CA GLY A 144 -5.54 -2.38 22.69
C GLY A 144 -5.84 -3.67 21.91
N GLN A 145 -6.62 -3.58 20.83
CA GLN A 145 -7.07 -4.74 20.06
C GLN A 145 -6.00 -5.19 19.06
N VAL A 146 -4.96 -5.87 19.57
CA VAL A 146 -3.77 -6.28 18.80
C VAL A 146 -4.13 -7.07 17.53
N SER A 147 -4.98 -8.08 17.62
CA SER A 147 -5.36 -8.88 16.44
C SER A 147 -6.20 -8.09 15.43
N GLN A 148 -6.96 -7.08 15.87
CA GLN A 148 -7.69 -6.19 14.96
C GLN A 148 -6.73 -5.26 14.22
N VAL A 149 -5.70 -4.76 14.91
CA VAL A 149 -4.61 -3.99 14.28
C VAL A 149 -3.95 -4.83 13.18
N GLU A 150 -3.53 -6.05 13.48
CA GLU A 150 -2.90 -6.94 12.49
C GLU A 150 -3.82 -7.19 11.28
N LEU A 151 -5.10 -7.47 11.51
CA LEU A 151 -6.07 -7.69 10.44
C LEU A 151 -6.23 -6.45 9.56
N LEU A 152 -6.46 -5.28 10.16
CA LEU A 152 -6.61 -4.02 9.43
C LEU A 152 -5.35 -3.69 8.62
N SER A 153 -4.16 -3.92 9.18
CA SER A 153 -2.88 -3.68 8.51
C SER A 153 -2.66 -4.61 7.31
N VAL A 154 -3.06 -5.89 7.40
CA VAL A 154 -3.06 -6.79 6.21
C VAL A 154 -3.95 -6.26 5.08
N TYR A 155 -5.08 -5.65 5.47
CA TYR A 155 -5.99 -4.97 4.55
C TYR A 155 -5.52 -3.58 4.13
N GLY A 156 -4.35 -3.14 4.57
CA GLY A 156 -3.69 -1.91 4.11
C GLY A 156 -3.99 -0.68 4.96
N ALA A 157 -4.49 -0.85 6.20
CA ALA A 157 -4.64 0.28 7.11
C ALA A 157 -3.27 0.93 7.42
N ASP A 158 -3.20 2.25 7.32
CA ASP A 158 -1.99 3.04 7.50
C ASP A 158 -1.78 3.46 8.98
N PRO A 159 -0.75 2.96 9.68
CA PRO A 159 -0.42 3.36 11.05
C PRO A 159 0.11 4.79 11.18
N GLY A 160 0.50 5.45 10.07
CA GLY A 160 0.96 6.83 10.05
C GLY A 160 -0.12 7.86 9.74
N ALA A 161 -1.34 7.42 9.39
CA ALA A 161 -2.43 8.33 9.02
C ALA A 161 -2.93 9.12 10.25
N PRO A 162 -2.92 10.47 10.21
CA PRO A 162 -3.40 11.28 11.32
C PRO A 162 -4.93 11.34 11.40
N ASP A 163 -5.45 11.44 12.62
CA ASP A 163 -6.84 11.75 12.92
C ASP A 163 -7.15 13.25 12.74
N ALA A 164 -8.39 13.67 13.00
CA ALA A 164 -8.80 15.07 12.90
C ALA A 164 -8.05 16.02 13.87
N ASN A 165 -7.40 15.49 14.90
CA ASN A 165 -6.58 16.24 15.86
C ASN A 165 -5.08 16.12 15.57
N GLY A 166 -4.68 15.43 14.50
CA GLY A 166 -3.29 15.19 14.14
C GLY A 166 -2.63 14.02 14.88
N ASN A 167 -3.36 13.24 15.69
CA ASN A 167 -2.81 12.05 16.36
C ASN A 167 -2.91 10.83 15.45
N THR A 168 -1.87 10.00 15.41
CA THR A 168 -1.82 8.72 14.70
C THR A 168 -2.30 7.57 15.61
N PRO A 169 -2.62 6.39 15.04
CA PRO A 169 -2.91 5.19 15.82
C PRO A 169 -1.80 4.82 16.81
N ILE A 170 -0.53 5.09 16.48
CA ILE A 170 0.62 4.84 17.35
C ILE A 170 0.52 5.71 18.62
N GLU A 171 0.20 7.00 18.49
CA GLU A 171 -0.02 7.87 19.66
C GLU A 171 -1.20 7.39 20.52
N TYR A 172 -2.31 6.96 19.91
CA TYR A 172 -3.45 6.42 20.67
C TYR A 172 -3.08 5.17 21.48
N ALA A 173 -2.30 4.24 20.90
CA ALA A 173 -1.82 3.06 21.63
C ALA A 173 -0.93 3.47 22.82
N ARG A 174 0.01 4.41 22.61
CA ARG A 174 0.89 4.93 23.68
C ARG A 174 0.10 5.62 24.80
N GLN A 175 -0.82 6.53 24.45
CA GLN A 175 -1.64 7.27 25.39
C GLN A 175 -2.56 6.34 26.22
N ALA A 176 -3.02 5.24 25.62
CA ALA A 176 -3.82 4.22 26.30
C ALA A 176 -2.96 3.21 27.12
N GLY A 177 -1.63 3.32 27.10
CA GLY A 177 -0.71 2.45 27.83
C GLY A 177 -0.39 1.11 27.13
N HIS A 178 -0.77 0.94 25.87
CA HIS A 178 -0.51 -0.26 25.08
C HIS A 178 0.85 -0.18 24.37
N LEU A 179 1.93 -0.15 25.15
CA LEU A 179 3.29 0.09 24.63
C LEU A 179 3.75 -0.97 23.62
N ASP A 180 3.54 -2.26 23.91
CA ASP A 180 3.90 -3.33 22.97
C ASP A 180 3.15 -3.23 21.63
N LEU A 181 1.89 -2.78 21.68
CA LEU A 181 1.10 -2.54 20.48
C LEU A 181 1.60 -1.31 19.70
N ALA A 182 2.03 -0.26 20.41
CA ALA A 182 2.62 0.91 19.78
C ALA A 182 3.92 0.56 19.06
N ASP A 183 4.80 -0.22 19.69
CA ASP A 183 6.02 -0.73 19.07
C ASP A 183 5.69 -1.58 17.84
N ARG A 184 4.68 -2.46 17.94
CA ARG A 184 4.23 -3.26 16.81
C ARG A 184 3.65 -2.42 15.67
N LEU A 185 2.91 -1.36 15.96
CA LEU A 185 2.40 -0.43 14.94
C LEU A 185 3.53 0.32 14.21
N VAL A 186 4.62 0.64 14.92
CA VAL A 186 5.84 1.19 14.29
C VAL A 186 6.45 0.16 13.34
N GLU A 187 6.62 -1.10 13.76
CA GLU A 187 7.10 -2.15 12.85
C GLU A 187 6.20 -2.32 11.61
N ILE A 188 4.88 -2.22 11.78
CA ILE A 188 3.93 -2.30 10.66
C ILE A 188 4.10 -1.10 9.71
N GLN A 189 4.31 0.10 10.25
CA GLN A 189 4.52 1.32 9.45
C GLN A 189 5.72 1.18 8.51
N TYR A 190 6.79 0.53 8.96
CA TYR A 190 8.04 0.37 8.21
C TYR A 190 8.19 -0.99 7.53
N GLU A 191 7.18 -1.87 7.58
CA GLU A 191 7.25 -3.26 7.06
C GLU A 191 7.75 -3.32 5.60
N LEU A 192 7.36 -2.36 4.76
CA LEU A 192 7.83 -2.28 3.37
C LEU A 192 9.35 -2.10 3.31
N THR A 193 9.85 -1.02 3.91
CA THR A 193 11.27 -0.65 3.86
C THR A 193 12.13 -1.64 4.65
N ASP A 194 11.61 -2.17 5.74
CA ASP A 194 12.25 -3.24 6.51
C ASP A 194 12.46 -4.50 5.69
N ARG A 195 11.45 -4.91 4.91
CA ARG A 195 11.56 -6.11 4.08
C ARG A 195 12.56 -5.91 2.95
N LEU A 196 12.56 -4.74 2.32
CA LEU A 196 13.54 -4.36 1.31
C LEU A 196 14.97 -4.34 1.88
N ALA A 197 15.17 -3.74 3.05
CA ALA A 197 16.48 -3.71 3.72
C ALA A 197 16.93 -5.12 4.14
N PHE A 198 16.01 -5.94 4.67
CA PHE A 198 16.30 -7.32 5.06
C PHE A 198 16.69 -8.19 3.85
N TYR A 199 16.03 -8.01 2.71
CA TYR A 199 16.36 -8.74 1.48
C TYR A 199 17.79 -8.47 1.01
N LEU A 200 18.28 -7.23 1.14
CA LEU A 200 19.65 -6.86 0.73
C LEU A 200 20.72 -7.22 1.76
N CYS A 201 20.45 -6.96 3.04
CA CYS A 201 21.47 -6.93 4.08
C CYS A 201 21.29 -8.03 5.15
N GLY A 202 20.18 -8.78 5.13
CA GLY A 202 19.83 -9.77 6.14
C GLY A 202 19.56 -9.19 7.53
N ARG A 203 19.33 -7.88 7.64
CA ARG A 203 19.13 -7.13 8.89
C ARG A 203 18.01 -6.11 8.72
N LYS A 204 17.31 -5.80 9.83
CA LYS A 204 16.27 -4.76 9.92
C LYS A 204 16.75 -3.58 10.76
N PRO A 205 16.21 -2.36 10.57
CA PRO A 205 16.47 -1.21 11.42
C PRO A 205 16.04 -1.44 12.87
N ASP A 206 16.68 -0.75 13.81
CA ASP A 206 16.27 -0.77 15.22
C ASP A 206 15.33 0.40 15.54
N HIS A 207 14.04 0.14 15.40
CA HIS A 207 12.99 1.14 15.61
C HIS A 207 12.92 1.64 17.06
N LYS A 208 13.39 0.86 18.05
CA LYS A 208 13.34 1.27 19.47
C LYS A 208 14.30 2.41 19.76
N ASN A 209 15.39 2.47 19.02
CA ASN A 209 16.40 3.52 19.11
C ASN A 209 16.13 4.70 18.15
N GLY A 210 14.94 4.77 17.56
CA GLY A 210 14.57 5.80 16.58
C GLY A 210 15.23 5.63 15.21
N GLN A 211 15.93 4.52 14.97
CA GLN A 211 16.51 4.21 13.68
C GLN A 211 15.49 3.43 12.83
N HIS A 212 14.81 4.13 11.93
CA HIS A 212 13.77 3.52 11.07
C HIS A 212 14.26 3.06 9.69
N PHE A 213 15.52 3.35 9.31
CA PHE A 213 16.07 3.00 7.99
C PHE A 213 17.52 2.52 8.04
N ILE A 214 17.90 1.79 6.99
CA ILE A 214 19.26 1.35 6.69
C ILE A 214 19.57 1.77 5.23
N ILE A 215 20.58 2.65 5.04
CA ILE A 215 21.17 3.25 3.79
C ILE A 215 20.72 4.72 3.46
N PRO A 216 21.64 5.66 3.07
CA PRO A 216 21.34 7.11 2.97
C PRO A 216 21.32 7.82 1.57
N GLN A 217 20.41 8.84 1.47
CA GLN A 217 20.41 10.17 0.74
C GLN A 217 19.60 10.47 -0.57
N LEU A 218 18.92 11.66 -0.54
CA LEU A 218 18.36 12.65 -1.56
C LEU A 218 17.30 12.25 -2.63
N ALA A 219 16.26 13.02 -3.07
CA ALA A 219 15.37 14.11 -2.58
C ALA A 219 13.88 13.97 -3.15
N ASP A 220 12.81 14.35 -2.41
CA ASP A 220 11.32 14.50 -2.66
C ASP A 220 10.30 13.37 -2.94
N SER A 221 9.02 13.63 -2.52
CA SER A 221 7.82 12.78 -2.38
C SER A 221 6.87 12.75 -3.60
N ASN A 222 6.27 11.60 -3.93
CA ASN A 222 5.45 11.31 -5.12
C ASN A 222 4.64 10.02 -4.89
N HIS A 223 3.32 10.02 -5.13
CA HIS A 223 2.47 8.82 -5.06
C HIS A 223 2.97 7.66 -5.94
N LEU A 224 3.56 8.00 -7.09
CA LEU A 224 4.11 7.05 -8.05
C LEU A 224 5.28 6.23 -7.47
N PHE A 225 6.01 6.82 -6.52
CA PHE A 225 7.09 6.12 -5.82
C PHE A 225 6.56 5.02 -4.90
N GLU A 226 5.50 5.30 -4.14
CA GLU A 226 4.87 4.30 -3.27
C GLU A 226 4.34 3.13 -4.09
N GLU A 227 3.76 3.41 -5.26
CA GLU A 227 3.33 2.37 -6.19
C GLU A 227 4.49 1.50 -6.68
N LEU A 228 5.61 2.10 -7.08
CA LEU A 228 6.82 1.37 -7.49
C LEU A 228 7.41 0.56 -6.32
N ALA A 229 7.45 1.13 -5.12
CA ALA A 229 7.96 0.49 -3.93
C ALA A 229 7.12 -0.76 -3.56
N MET A 230 5.80 -0.68 -3.69
CA MET A 230 4.91 -1.84 -3.53
C MET A 230 5.12 -2.89 -4.62
N ASP A 231 5.32 -2.48 -5.87
CA ASP A 231 5.59 -3.40 -6.98
C ASP A 231 6.91 -4.16 -6.75
N VAL A 232 7.96 -3.50 -6.23
CA VAL A 232 9.24 -4.13 -5.85
C VAL A 232 9.11 -5.00 -4.60
N TYR A 233 8.31 -4.58 -3.61
CA TYR A 233 7.99 -5.40 -2.44
C TYR A 233 7.35 -6.73 -2.85
N ASP A 234 6.39 -6.69 -3.78
CA ASP A 234 5.75 -7.91 -4.30
C ASP A 234 6.76 -8.84 -4.97
N GLU A 235 7.73 -8.30 -5.73
CA GLU A 235 8.77 -9.10 -6.37
C GLU A 235 9.75 -9.71 -5.35
N VAL A 236 10.12 -8.97 -4.30
CA VAL A 236 10.89 -9.52 -3.16
C VAL A 236 10.13 -10.69 -2.52
N ASP A 237 8.84 -10.50 -2.22
CA ASP A 237 7.97 -11.55 -1.65
C ASP A 237 7.90 -12.79 -2.55
N ARG A 238 7.79 -12.60 -3.87
CA ARG A 238 7.80 -13.69 -4.85
C ARG A 238 9.13 -14.45 -4.83
N ARG A 239 10.27 -13.76 -4.91
CA ARG A 239 11.62 -14.37 -4.92
C ARG A 239 11.93 -15.12 -3.62
N GLU A 240 11.56 -14.56 -2.47
CA GLU A 240 11.70 -15.24 -1.17
C GLU A 240 10.80 -16.49 -1.08
N THR A 241 9.55 -16.37 -1.52
CA THR A 241 8.61 -17.50 -1.55
C THR A 241 9.08 -18.61 -2.49
N ASP A 242 9.69 -18.27 -3.63
CA ASP A 242 10.32 -19.23 -4.54
C ASP A 242 11.46 -19.99 -3.86
N ALA A 243 12.33 -19.30 -3.12
CA ALA A 243 13.42 -19.93 -2.38
C ALA A 243 12.90 -20.89 -1.29
N VAL A 244 11.86 -20.49 -0.56
CA VAL A 244 11.19 -21.37 0.42
C VAL A 244 10.53 -22.56 -0.28
N TRP A 245 9.91 -22.35 -1.44
CA TRP A 245 9.28 -23.42 -2.22
C TRP A 245 10.30 -24.49 -2.64
N LEU A 246 11.43 -24.07 -3.21
CA LEU A 246 12.49 -24.98 -3.66
C LEU A 246 13.09 -25.81 -2.52
N THR A 247 13.16 -25.25 -1.31
CA THR A 247 13.75 -25.92 -0.13
C THR A 247 12.77 -26.78 0.66
N THR A 248 11.46 -26.70 0.37
CA THR A 248 10.41 -27.41 1.12
C THR A 248 9.70 -28.49 0.32
N GLN A 249 9.77 -28.46 -1.00
CA GLN A 249 9.11 -29.43 -1.85
C GLN A 249 9.98 -30.65 -2.15
N SER A 250 9.31 -31.77 -2.41
CA SER A 250 9.98 -32.99 -2.89
C SER A 250 10.48 -32.80 -4.33
N HIS A 251 11.56 -33.50 -4.70
CA HIS A 251 12.09 -33.48 -6.06
C HIS A 251 11.05 -33.90 -7.11
N SER A 252 10.17 -34.84 -6.77
CA SER A 252 9.07 -35.27 -7.65
C SER A 252 8.07 -34.14 -7.92
N THR A 253 7.71 -33.36 -6.89
CA THR A 253 6.81 -32.21 -7.00
C THR A 253 7.40 -31.11 -7.87
N LEU A 254 8.69 -30.79 -7.69
CA LEU A 254 9.37 -29.74 -8.46
C LEU A 254 9.49 -30.06 -9.95
N MET A 255 9.61 -31.35 -10.31
CA MET A 255 9.71 -31.80 -11.71
C MET A 255 8.34 -31.91 -12.40
N THR A 256 7.24 -32.02 -11.65
CA THR A 256 5.90 -32.32 -12.20
C THR A 256 4.92 -31.14 -12.11
N GLU A 257 5.16 -30.16 -11.24
CA GLU A 257 4.25 -29.04 -11.10
C GLU A 257 4.41 -28.00 -12.22
N ALA A 258 3.39 -27.92 -13.08
CA ALA A 258 3.25 -26.92 -14.15
C ALA A 258 2.95 -25.48 -13.65
N VAL A 259 2.99 -25.23 -12.33
CA VAL A 259 2.63 -23.94 -11.71
C VAL A 259 3.88 -23.24 -11.17
N LEU A 260 4.90 -23.12 -12.02
CA LEU A 260 5.95 -22.14 -11.80
C LEU A 260 5.34 -20.75 -11.98
N VAL A 261 5.65 -19.83 -11.08
CA VAL A 261 5.24 -18.43 -11.14
C VAL A 261 6.49 -17.60 -11.44
N PRO A 262 6.95 -17.60 -12.71
CA PRO A 262 8.25 -17.02 -13.08
C PRO A 262 8.30 -15.49 -12.94
N PHE A 263 7.14 -14.85 -12.83
CA PHE A 263 6.97 -13.42 -12.65
C PHE A 263 5.68 -13.16 -11.87
N LEU A 264 5.48 -11.93 -11.40
CA LEU A 264 4.29 -11.54 -10.66
C LEU A 264 2.99 -11.82 -11.45
N PRO A 265 1.99 -12.50 -10.84
CA PRO A 265 0.69 -12.71 -11.45
C PRO A 265 0.00 -11.39 -11.80
N VAL A 266 -0.81 -11.41 -12.87
CA VAL A 266 -1.60 -10.25 -13.30
C VAL A 266 -2.62 -9.89 -12.22
N ASN A 267 -2.67 -8.62 -11.84
CA ASN A 267 -3.76 -8.07 -11.03
C ASN A 267 -4.79 -7.40 -11.95
N PRO A 268 -6.04 -7.89 -12.01
CA PRO A 268 -7.10 -7.31 -12.85
C PRO A 268 -7.42 -5.84 -12.52
N GLU A 269 -7.13 -5.40 -11.30
CA GLU A 269 -7.36 -4.02 -10.84
C GLU A 269 -6.33 -3.02 -11.40
N TYR A 270 -5.23 -3.51 -11.98
CA TYR A 270 -4.15 -2.67 -12.51
C TYR A 270 -4.22 -2.54 -14.03
N SER A 271 -3.75 -1.40 -14.53
CA SER A 271 -3.58 -1.21 -15.97
C SER A 271 -2.61 -2.24 -16.56
N SER A 272 -2.74 -2.50 -17.87
CA SER A 272 -1.82 -3.38 -18.60
C SER A 272 -0.36 -2.90 -18.47
N THR A 273 -0.13 -1.59 -18.52
CA THR A 273 1.20 -0.97 -18.35
C THR A 273 1.78 -1.27 -16.97
N ARG A 274 1.00 -1.13 -15.89
CA ARG A 274 1.48 -1.43 -14.54
C ARG A 274 1.78 -2.92 -14.36
N ASN A 275 0.89 -3.80 -14.83
CA ASN A 275 1.13 -5.25 -14.82
C ASN A 275 2.39 -5.63 -15.61
N GLN A 276 2.63 -5.00 -16.77
CA GLN A 276 3.84 -5.22 -17.55
C GLN A 276 5.10 -4.76 -16.78
N GLY A 277 5.04 -3.61 -16.12
CA GLY A 277 6.12 -3.10 -15.26
C GLY A 277 6.49 -4.09 -14.17
N ARG A 278 5.48 -4.56 -13.42
CA ARG A 278 5.63 -5.57 -12.37
C ARG A 278 6.27 -6.87 -12.88
N GLN A 279 5.84 -7.36 -14.03
CA GLN A 279 6.39 -8.60 -14.61
C GLN A 279 7.82 -8.45 -15.12
N LYS A 280 8.21 -7.25 -15.58
CA LYS A 280 9.59 -6.95 -16.01
C LYS A 280 10.59 -7.04 -14.86
N LEU A 281 10.18 -6.81 -13.61
CA LEU A 281 11.06 -6.94 -12.43
C LEU A 281 11.67 -8.34 -12.30
N ALA A 282 10.99 -9.39 -12.77
CA ALA A 282 11.52 -10.75 -12.76
C ALA A 282 12.73 -10.96 -13.69
N ARG A 283 12.95 -10.05 -14.66
CA ARG A 283 14.10 -10.11 -15.58
C ARG A 283 15.37 -9.50 -15.00
N PHE A 284 15.26 -8.72 -13.92
CA PHE A 284 16.41 -8.09 -13.30
C PHE A 284 17.32 -9.15 -12.70
N ASN A 285 18.60 -9.09 -13.06
CA ASN A 285 19.61 -9.91 -12.41
C ASN A 285 19.82 -9.43 -10.95
N ALA A 286 20.60 -10.18 -10.17
CA ALA A 286 20.80 -9.90 -8.75
C ALA A 286 21.38 -8.49 -8.49
N HIS A 287 22.30 -8.02 -9.34
CA HIS A 287 22.92 -6.71 -9.20
C HIS A 287 21.94 -5.58 -9.54
N GLU A 288 21.26 -5.66 -10.68
CA GLU A 288 20.27 -4.67 -11.10
C GLU A 288 19.12 -4.54 -10.08
N PHE A 289 18.63 -5.67 -9.58
CA PHE A 289 17.55 -5.67 -8.60
C PHE A 289 18.01 -5.10 -7.26
N ALA A 290 19.24 -5.41 -6.84
CA ALA A 290 19.81 -4.84 -5.62
C ALA A 290 19.94 -3.31 -5.71
N THR A 291 20.46 -2.80 -6.83
CA THR A 291 20.56 -1.35 -7.07
C THR A 291 19.20 -0.67 -6.99
N LEU A 292 18.17 -1.23 -7.63
CA LEU A 292 16.81 -0.68 -7.56
C LEU A 292 16.28 -0.62 -6.12
N ILE A 293 16.52 -1.67 -5.32
CA ILE A 293 16.08 -1.67 -3.92
C ILE A 293 16.85 -0.63 -3.10
N ILE A 294 18.17 -0.50 -3.31
CA ILE A 294 19.00 0.51 -2.65
C ILE A 294 18.48 1.92 -2.96
N ASP A 295 18.17 2.18 -4.23
CA ASP A 295 17.61 3.46 -4.66
C ASP A 295 16.27 3.71 -3.96
N ILE A 296 15.35 2.74 -3.95
CA ILE A 296 14.05 2.87 -3.25
C ILE A 296 14.24 3.13 -1.76
N LEU A 297 15.15 2.42 -1.08
CA LEU A 297 15.38 2.61 0.36
C LEU A 297 15.94 4.00 0.69
N SER A 298 16.95 4.41 -0.07
CA SER A 298 17.55 5.75 0.04
C SER A 298 16.49 6.83 -0.21
N ASP A 299 15.57 6.55 -1.14
CA ASP A 299 14.51 7.44 -1.54
C ASP A 299 13.40 7.59 -0.50
N ALA A 300 12.98 6.48 0.10
CA ALA A 300 11.99 6.43 1.17
C ALA A 300 12.46 7.19 2.43
N MET A 301 13.70 6.93 2.87
CA MET A 301 14.28 7.57 4.07
C MET A 301 14.26 9.10 3.95
N ARG A 302 14.68 9.59 2.78
CA ARG A 302 14.75 11.00 2.50
C ARG A 302 13.38 11.67 2.63
N ARG A 303 12.32 11.05 2.10
CA ARG A 303 10.97 11.64 2.06
C ARG A 303 10.42 11.86 3.46
N GLN A 304 10.74 10.97 4.38
CA GLN A 304 10.33 11.11 5.77
C GLN A 304 11.05 12.25 6.50
N GLN A 305 12.36 12.41 6.27
CA GLN A 305 13.13 13.48 6.93
C GLN A 305 12.69 14.88 6.48
N GLY A 306 12.28 15.05 5.22
CA GLY A 306 11.73 16.30 4.69
C GLY A 306 10.37 16.71 5.28
N SER A 307 9.64 15.77 5.91
CA SER A 307 8.30 16.03 6.44
C SER A 307 8.29 16.45 7.92
N SER A 308 9.45 16.46 8.60
CA SER A 308 9.59 16.74 10.03
C SER A 308 10.10 18.16 10.37
N ALA A 309 9.95 19.14 9.48
CA ALA A 309 10.41 20.51 9.70
C ALA A 309 9.27 21.50 9.97
N THR A 310 8.69 21.47 11.17
CA THR A 310 8.07 22.65 11.78
C THR A 310 8.70 22.86 13.15
N ILE A 311 9.80 23.63 13.18
CA ILE A 311 10.39 24.13 14.42
C ILE A 311 9.60 25.37 14.85
N PRO A 312 9.08 25.46 16.09
CA PRO A 312 8.55 26.71 16.63
C PRO A 312 9.70 27.72 16.78
N LYS A 313 9.56 28.90 16.18
CA LYS A 313 10.47 30.01 16.45
C LYS A 313 10.17 30.55 17.85
N ASP A 314 11.00 30.22 18.81
CA ASP A 314 11.22 31.09 19.97
C ASP A 314 12.68 31.05 20.43
N GLU A 315 13.17 32.27 20.69
CA GLU A 315 14.36 32.68 21.42
C GLU A 315 15.71 32.01 21.15
N LEU A 316 16.67 32.82 20.68
CA LEU A 316 17.89 33.10 21.45
C LEU A 316 18.53 34.40 20.94
N THR A 317 18.38 35.44 21.75
CA THR A 317 19.20 36.64 21.71
C THR A 317 20.59 36.35 22.27
N LEU A 318 21.59 37.09 21.77
CA LEU A 318 22.60 37.85 22.55
C LEU A 318 24.09 37.63 22.18
N LYS A 319 24.64 38.69 21.57
CA LYS A 319 25.99 39.29 21.69
C LYS A 319 27.23 38.48 21.27
N ARG A 320 28.09 39.12 20.45
CA ARG A 320 29.29 39.91 20.89
C ARG A 320 30.19 40.21 19.65
N SER A 321 30.04 41.37 19.01
CA SER A 321 30.90 42.58 19.10
C SER A 321 32.37 42.47 18.63
N SER A 322 32.62 43.15 17.50
CA SER A 322 33.74 44.11 17.23
C SER A 322 35.17 43.61 16.97
N SER A 323 35.73 43.87 15.77
CA SER A 323 36.62 45.04 15.52
C SER A 323 37.26 45.11 14.09
N ARG A 324 37.08 46.27 13.41
CA ARG A 324 38.04 47.09 12.60
C ARG A 324 38.56 46.51 11.24
N HIS A 325 38.76 47.24 10.12
CA HIS A 325 38.95 48.66 9.71
C HIS A 325 38.47 48.83 8.24
N ALA A 326 37.72 49.89 7.84
CA ALA A 326 38.12 51.12 7.07
C ALA A 326 38.93 50.86 5.78
N SER A 327 38.66 51.38 4.57
CA SER A 327 38.00 52.58 3.98
C SER A 327 37.51 52.19 2.54
N GLU A 328 36.71 52.90 1.73
CA GLU A 328 36.62 54.33 1.38
C GLU A 328 35.42 54.54 0.40
N SER A 329 34.68 55.67 0.54
CA SER A 329 33.91 56.47 -0.47
C SER A 329 33.05 55.80 -1.57
N GLN A 330 31.88 56.26 -2.02
CA GLN A 330 31.01 57.45 -1.84
C GLN A 330 29.68 57.14 -2.58
N ASP A 331 28.57 57.71 -2.10
CA ASP A 331 27.34 58.21 -2.77
C ASP A 331 27.08 57.87 -4.26
N ALA A 332 25.88 57.67 -4.79
CA ALA A 332 24.49 57.72 -4.33
C ALA A 332 23.60 57.27 -5.52
N ASP A 333 22.29 57.13 -5.26
CA ASP A 333 21.17 57.30 -6.19
C ASP A 333 20.89 56.28 -7.33
N GLN A 334 20.01 55.34 -6.97
CA GLN A 334 18.63 55.20 -7.45
C GLN A 334 18.22 55.35 -8.95
N HIS A 335 17.43 54.33 -9.33
CA HIS A 335 16.19 54.34 -10.14
C HIS A 335 16.23 54.16 -11.68
N ASP A 336 15.71 53.00 -12.07
CA ASP A 336 14.51 52.74 -12.91
C ASP A 336 14.45 53.17 -14.40
N TYR A 337 14.02 52.17 -15.21
CA TYR A 337 13.38 52.27 -16.54
C TYR A 337 14.29 52.78 -17.69
N ASP A 338 14.19 52.38 -18.97
CA ASP A 338 13.24 51.62 -19.76
C ASP A 338 13.93 51.23 -21.09
N SER A 339 13.48 50.11 -21.69
CA SER A 339 13.25 49.92 -23.12
C SER A 339 14.34 49.96 -24.22
N VAL A 340 14.02 49.12 -25.21
CA VAL A 340 14.28 49.11 -26.67
C VAL A 340 15.60 48.56 -27.26
N ALA A 341 15.43 47.36 -27.85
CA ALA A 341 15.68 46.95 -29.23
C ALA A 341 17.08 47.11 -29.86
N SER A 342 17.61 45.99 -30.38
CA SER A 342 17.83 45.86 -31.83
C SER A 342 18.19 44.42 -32.25
N ASP A 343 17.41 43.96 -33.22
CA ASP A 343 17.62 43.02 -34.32
C ASP A 343 19.01 42.39 -34.54
N GLU A 344 19.03 41.10 -34.91
CA GLU A 344 19.74 40.61 -36.10
C GLU A 344 19.28 39.19 -36.51
N ASP A 345 19.09 39.03 -37.83
CA ASP A 345 18.64 37.88 -38.62
C ASP A 345 19.58 36.64 -38.52
N THR A 346 19.32 35.39 -38.93
CA THR A 346 18.78 34.87 -40.19
C THR A 346 18.71 33.32 -40.15
N ASP A 347 17.87 32.76 -41.05
CA ASP A 347 18.05 31.52 -41.84
C ASP A 347 17.35 30.17 -41.52
N ILE A 348 16.30 29.96 -42.33
CA ILE A 348 16.00 28.84 -43.27
C ILE A 348 15.65 27.46 -42.68
N GLU A 349 14.34 27.17 -42.72
CA GLU A 349 13.73 25.85 -42.55
C GLU A 349 13.29 25.26 -43.90
N ALA A 350 13.52 23.96 -44.09
CA ALA A 350 13.15 23.22 -45.30
C ALA A 350 11.71 22.67 -45.22
N HIS A 351 10.96 22.88 -46.31
CA HIS A 351 9.87 22.10 -46.93
C HIS A 351 9.22 20.92 -46.15
N SER A 352 7.93 20.58 -46.27
CA SER A 352 6.74 21.10 -46.96
C SER A 352 5.61 20.05 -46.81
N LEU A 353 4.35 20.48 -46.98
CA LEU A 353 3.13 19.71 -47.37
C LEU A 353 2.39 18.89 -46.29
N LYS A 354 1.05 18.83 -46.22
CA LYS A 354 -0.08 19.58 -46.79
C LYS A 354 -1.38 19.05 -46.14
N MET A 355 -2.36 19.96 -46.05
CA MET A 355 -3.82 19.76 -46.18
C MET A 355 -4.62 19.00 -45.12
N GLY A 356 -5.71 19.66 -44.69
CA GLY A 356 -6.87 19.01 -44.06
C GLY A 356 -7.81 20.01 -43.40
N ARG A 357 -8.58 20.75 -44.20
CA ARG A 357 -9.52 21.81 -43.77
C ARG A 357 -10.87 21.18 -43.37
N ALA A 358 -11.36 21.45 -42.16
CA ALA A 358 -12.79 21.38 -41.83
C ALA A 358 -13.12 22.40 -40.73
N LYS A 359 -14.12 23.22 -41.01
CA LYS A 359 -14.57 24.39 -40.26
C LYS A 359 -15.96 24.07 -39.73
N VAL A 360 -16.19 24.09 -38.41
CA VAL A 360 -17.54 24.31 -37.85
C VAL A 360 -17.43 25.10 -36.55
N SER A 361 -18.25 26.14 -36.50
CA SER A 361 -18.48 27.14 -35.46
C SER A 361 -19.12 26.56 -34.21
N ALA A 362 -18.79 27.07 -33.02
CA ALA A 362 -19.68 27.08 -31.86
C ALA A 362 -19.24 28.16 -30.84
N GLU A 363 -20.24 28.76 -30.23
CA GLU A 363 -20.26 30.05 -29.55
C GLU A 363 -19.47 30.14 -28.25
N ALA A 364 -19.01 31.37 -27.98
CA ALA A 364 -18.59 31.82 -26.67
C ALA A 364 -19.83 32.06 -25.79
N ALA A 365 -19.95 31.28 -24.72
CA ALA A 365 -20.79 31.61 -23.57
C ALA A 365 -19.87 31.83 -22.37
N GLY A 366 -19.77 33.09 -21.94
CA GLY A 366 -19.10 33.46 -20.70
C GLY A 366 -19.89 32.97 -19.50
N ILE A 367 -19.22 32.26 -18.60
CA ILE A 367 -19.66 32.07 -17.22
C ILE A 367 -18.49 32.52 -16.35
N GLN A 368 -18.66 33.69 -15.74
CA GLN A 368 -17.89 34.13 -14.58
C GLN A 368 -18.15 33.12 -13.45
N GLY A 369 -17.09 32.45 -13.00
CA GLY A 369 -17.12 31.56 -11.85
C GLY A 369 -16.01 31.96 -10.89
N GLU A 370 -16.40 32.47 -9.73
CA GLU A 370 -15.54 32.84 -8.62
C GLU A 370 -14.58 31.69 -8.25
N LEU A 371 -13.28 32.02 -8.15
CA LEU A 371 -12.25 31.14 -7.62
C LEU A 371 -12.42 31.01 -6.09
N GLY A 372 -13.25 30.07 -5.67
CA GLY A 372 -13.24 29.53 -4.31
C GLY A 372 -12.09 28.52 -4.12
N PRO A 373 -11.55 28.36 -2.90
CA PRO A 373 -10.36 27.55 -2.66
C PRO A 373 -10.64 26.07 -2.95
N ILE A 374 -9.76 25.48 -3.76
CA ILE A 374 -9.73 24.06 -4.10
C ILE A 374 -9.53 23.25 -2.82
N LYS A 375 -10.60 22.59 -2.35
CA LYS A 375 -10.52 21.58 -1.30
C LYS A 375 -9.60 20.45 -1.77
N ARG A 376 -8.57 20.15 -0.98
CA ARG A 376 -7.75 18.94 -1.12
C ARG A 376 -8.66 17.71 -1.03
N ASN A 377 -9.03 17.14 -2.17
CA ASN A 377 -9.60 15.81 -2.23
C ASN A 377 -8.49 14.80 -1.95
N GLN A 378 -8.34 14.41 -0.69
CA GLN A 378 -7.68 13.16 -0.31
C GLN A 378 -8.60 12.00 -0.73
N THR A 379 -8.63 11.71 -2.03
CA THR A 379 -9.30 10.54 -2.60
C THR A 379 -8.34 9.85 -3.55
N SER A 380 -7.24 9.35 -3.01
CA SER A 380 -6.45 8.29 -3.65
C SER A 380 -6.17 7.22 -2.61
N THR A 381 -7.25 6.59 -2.14
CA THR A 381 -7.17 5.36 -1.35
C THR A 381 -6.42 4.33 -2.18
N SER A 382 -5.26 3.88 -1.71
CA SER A 382 -4.62 2.66 -2.20
C SER A 382 -5.67 1.56 -2.21
N LYS A 383 -6.10 1.14 -3.41
CA LYS A 383 -7.18 0.17 -3.61
C LYS A 383 -6.75 -1.18 -3.05
N SER A 384 -7.07 -1.45 -1.78
CA SER A 384 -6.93 -2.79 -1.22
C SER A 384 -8.09 -3.63 -1.73
N SER A 385 -7.80 -4.67 -2.52
CA SER A 385 -8.83 -5.64 -2.89
C SER A 385 -9.53 -6.15 -1.62
N PRO A 386 -10.87 -6.12 -1.53
CA PRO A 386 -11.61 -6.48 -0.31
C PRO A 386 -11.48 -7.97 0.08
N LEU A 387 -10.70 -8.76 -0.68
CA LEU A 387 -10.77 -10.22 -0.74
C LEU A 387 -9.42 -10.89 -0.51
N LYS A 388 -8.54 -10.24 0.26
CA LYS A 388 -7.25 -10.81 0.65
C LYS A 388 -7.48 -11.99 1.60
N VAL A 389 -7.05 -13.19 1.19
CA VAL A 389 -6.96 -14.33 2.11
C VAL A 389 -5.52 -14.55 2.54
N ILE A 390 -5.29 -14.59 3.84
CA ILE A 390 -3.99 -14.99 4.41
C ILE A 390 -3.95 -16.51 4.42
N THR A 391 -2.99 -17.11 3.71
CA THR A 391 -2.89 -18.57 3.53
C THR A 391 -1.54 -19.10 4.00
#